data_AF-F3YC20-F1
#
_entry.id   AF-F3YC20-F1
#
_cell.length_a   1.000
_cell.length_b   1.000
_cell.length_c   1.000
_cell.angle_alpha   90.00
_cell.angle_beta   90.00
_cell.angle_gamma   90.00
#
_symmetry.space_group_name_H-M   'P 1'
#
loop_
_entity.id
_entity.type
_entity.pdbx_description
1 polymer ?
#
loop_
_entity_poly.entity_id
_entity_poly.type
_entity_poly.pdbx_seq_one_letter_code
_entity_poly.pdbx_strand_id
1 'polypeptide(L)'
;MMDYFYLLANATNLHLYEQKYFICFMTDFSWEKERFLGRQIQQYLKRQWHVKILYARKRSTIDYADILLVTKKSKIQQTNEQTKLLLPKQLTSQFLRNLENVLLDKKMKNK
;
A
#
# COMPACT_ATOMS: atom_id res chain seq x y z
N MET A 1 22.30 -2.70 35.02
CA MET A 1 21.40 -3.68 34.34
C MET A 1 20.17 -3.01 33.69
N MET A 2 20.09 -1.68 33.64
CA MET A 2 18.99 -0.94 32.98
C MET A 2 19.40 -0.36 31.61
N ASP A 3 20.69 -0.19 31.35
CA ASP A 3 21.20 0.43 30.11
C ASP A 3 21.09 -0.48 28.88
N TYR A 4 21.17 -1.80 29.07
CA TYR A 4 21.05 -2.79 28.00
C TYR A 4 19.65 -2.82 27.39
N PHE A 5 18.61 -2.60 28.21
CA PHE A 5 17.23 -2.60 27.76
C PHE A 5 16.93 -1.36 26.92
N TYR A 6 17.53 -0.22 27.26
CA TYR A 6 17.36 1.03 26.52
C TYR A 6 18.02 0.97 25.13
N LEU A 7 19.20 0.36 25.04
CA LEU A 7 19.88 0.11 23.76
C LEU A 7 19.11 -0.86 22.86
N LEU A 8 18.56 -1.95 23.43
CA LEU A 8 17.72 -2.89 22.69
C LEU A 8 16.37 -2.29 22.29
N ALA A 9 15.74 -1.48 23.14
CA ALA A 9 14.51 -0.77 22.83
C ALA A 9 14.71 0.27 21.70
N ASN A 10 15.86 0.97 21.68
CA ASN A 10 16.20 1.86 20.56
C ASN A 10 16.53 1.10 19.28
N ALA A 11 17.26 -0.01 19.37
CA ALA A 11 17.58 -0.83 18.20
C ALA A 11 16.32 -1.49 17.58
N THR A 12 15.36 -1.89 18.41
CA THR A 12 14.08 -2.48 17.97
C THR A 12 13.09 -1.42 17.46
N ASN A 13 13.11 -0.20 18.01
CA ASN A 13 12.31 0.92 17.52
C ASN A 13 12.67 1.33 16.08
N LEU A 14 13.95 1.30 15.69
CA LEU A 14 14.33 1.68 14.32
C LEU A 14 13.69 0.80 13.23
N HIS A 15 13.34 -0.46 13.54
CA HIS A 15 12.64 -1.35 12.62
C HIS A 15 11.12 -1.37 12.78
N LEU A 16 10.59 -1.06 13.97
CA LEU A 16 9.15 -1.05 14.24
C LEU A 16 8.43 0.17 13.64
N TYR A 17 9.13 1.28 13.41
CA TYR A 17 8.58 2.50 12.80
C TYR A 17 8.65 2.52 11.27
N GLU A 18 8.93 1.39 10.59
CA GLU A 18 8.72 1.33 9.15
C GLU A 18 7.22 1.44 8.85
N GLN A 19 6.82 2.66 8.49
CA GLN A 19 5.46 3.01 8.13
C GLN A 19 4.93 2.03 7.08
N LYS A 20 3.92 1.26 7.49
CA LYS A 20 3.33 0.23 6.67
C LYS A 20 2.24 0.83 5.81
N TYR A 21 2.39 0.74 4.49
CA TYR A 21 1.40 1.23 3.55
C TYR A 21 0.47 0.10 3.11
N PHE A 22 -0.83 0.37 3.15
CA PHE A 22 -1.87 -0.58 2.73
C PHE A 22 -2.37 -0.21 1.33
N ILE A 23 -2.13 -1.10 0.37
CA ILE A 23 -2.63 -0.96 -1.00
C ILE A 23 -3.78 -1.93 -1.17
N CYS A 24 -4.98 -1.42 -1.44
CA CYS A 24 -6.17 -2.22 -1.56
C CYS A 24 -6.64 -2.32 -3.02
N PHE A 25 -6.80 -3.56 -3.50
CA PHE A 25 -7.41 -3.84 -4.79
C PHE A 25 -8.93 -3.79 -4.65
N MET A 26 -9.52 -2.88 -5.41
CA MET A 26 -10.95 -2.72 -5.57
C MET A 26 -11.27 -2.79 -7.06
N THR A 27 -11.17 -4.00 -7.59
CA THR A 27 -11.26 -4.24 -9.03
C THR A 27 -12.34 -5.24 -9.36
N ASP A 28 -12.80 -5.19 -10.62
CA ASP A 28 -13.70 -6.20 -11.18
C ASP A 28 -12.92 -7.40 -11.76
N PHE A 29 -11.62 -7.52 -11.44
CA PHE A 29 -10.80 -8.61 -11.93
C PHE A 29 -11.09 -9.91 -11.16
N SER A 30 -10.78 -11.05 -11.80
CA SER A 30 -10.80 -12.33 -11.10
C SER A 30 -9.79 -12.34 -9.95
N TRP A 31 -10.12 -13.07 -8.90
CA TRP A 31 -9.27 -13.20 -7.70
C TRP A 31 -7.83 -13.62 -8.02
N GLU A 32 -7.67 -14.52 -8.99
CA GLU A 32 -6.37 -15.00 -9.46
C GLU A 32 -5.55 -13.87 -10.07
N LYS A 33 -6.20 -13.05 -10.91
CA LYS A 33 -5.57 -11.90 -11.54
C LYS A 33 -5.21 -10.83 -10.51
N GLU A 34 -6.08 -10.54 -9.56
CA GLU A 34 -5.76 -9.61 -8.46
C GLU A 34 -4.54 -10.09 -7.67
N ARG A 35 -4.50 -11.38 -7.30
CA ARG A 35 -3.35 -11.95 -6.58
C ARG A 35 -2.07 -11.89 -7.39
N PHE A 36 -2.14 -12.17 -8.70
CA PHE A 36 -0.99 -12.09 -9.58
C PHE A 36 -0.43 -10.66 -9.64
N LEU A 37 -1.29 -9.67 -9.91
CA LEU A 37 -0.90 -8.27 -9.97
C LEU A 37 -0.41 -7.77 -8.60
N GLY A 38 -1.09 -8.15 -7.52
CA GLY A 38 -0.71 -7.82 -6.15
C GLY A 38 0.68 -8.36 -5.80
N ARG A 39 0.99 -9.61 -6.18
CA ARG A 39 2.34 -10.18 -6.01
C ARG A 39 3.39 -9.41 -6.80
N GLN A 40 3.11 -9.04 -8.04
CA GLN A 40 4.05 -8.27 -8.86
C GLN A 40 4.34 -6.88 -8.25
N ILE A 41 3.30 -6.17 -7.82
CA ILE A 41 3.45 -4.87 -7.15
C ILE A 41 4.22 -5.03 -5.83
N GLN A 42 3.87 -6.03 -5.03
CA GLN A 42 4.55 -6.28 -3.77
C GLN A 42 6.02 -6.62 -3.99
N GLN A 43 6.36 -7.45 -4.98
CA GLN A 43 7.75 -7.78 -5.32
C GLN A 43 8.54 -6.56 -5.78
N TYR A 44 7.93 -5.69 -6.59
CA TYR A 44 8.55 -4.45 -7.04
C TYR A 44 8.89 -3.52 -5.86
N LEU A 45 7.95 -3.36 -4.92
CA LEU A 45 8.07 -2.42 -3.81
C LEU A 45 8.84 -2.97 -2.60
N LYS A 46 8.97 -4.31 -2.47
CA LYS A 46 9.53 -4.99 -1.29
C LYS A 46 10.91 -4.48 -0.86
N ARG A 47 11.71 -3.95 -1.78
CA ARG A 47 13.07 -3.48 -1.48
C ARG A 47 13.11 -2.13 -0.75
N GLN A 48 12.12 -1.28 -0.96
CA GLN A 48 12.16 0.12 -0.51
C GLN A 48 10.96 0.51 0.35
N TRP A 49 9.90 -0.31 0.36
CA TRP A 49 8.65 0.02 1.00
C TRP A 49 8.07 -1.19 1.73
N HIS A 50 7.62 -0.96 2.96
CA HIS A 50 6.85 -1.94 3.71
C HIS A 50 5.37 -1.88 3.30
N VAL A 51 5.03 -2.60 2.23
CA VAL A 51 3.68 -2.58 1.64
C VAL A 51 2.93 -3.87 1.94
N LYS A 52 1.64 -3.75 2.29
CA LYS A 52 0.71 -4.89 2.38
C LYS A 52 -0.42 -4.73 1.38
N ILE A 53 -0.61 -5.76 0.57
CA ILE A 53 -1.73 -5.84 -0.37
C ILE A 53 -2.97 -6.34 0.35
N LEU A 54 -4.05 -5.58 0.26
CA LEU A 54 -5.39 -5.94 0.69
C LEU A 54 -6.25 -6.18 -0.55
N TYR A 55 -7.20 -7.09 -0.45
CA TYR A 55 -8.17 -7.36 -1.52
C TYR A 55 -9.56 -7.06 -0.95
N ALA A 56 -10.18 -5.99 -1.44
CA ALA A 56 -11.42 -5.47 -0.87
C ALA A 56 -12.56 -6.48 -1.06
N ARG A 57 -12.94 -7.17 0.01
CA ARG A 57 -14.22 -7.92 0.09
C ARG A 57 -15.19 -7.34 1.12
N LYS A 58 -14.72 -6.42 1.98
CA LYS A 58 -15.50 -5.79 3.07
C LYS A 58 -15.20 -4.29 3.12
N ARG A 59 -16.20 -3.46 3.45
CA ARG A 59 -16.02 -1.99 3.58
C ARG A 59 -14.91 -1.61 4.57
N SER A 60 -14.84 -2.29 5.70
CA SER A 60 -13.79 -2.07 6.69
C SER A 60 -12.38 -2.22 6.14
N THR A 61 -12.12 -3.14 5.20
CA THR A 61 -10.78 -3.29 4.58
C THR A 61 -10.42 -2.16 3.63
N ILE A 62 -11.43 -1.44 3.13
CA ILE A 62 -11.24 -0.27 2.27
C ILE A 62 -10.83 0.91 3.13
N ASP A 63 -11.48 1.14 4.27
CA ASP A 63 -11.23 2.30 5.14
C ASP A 63 -9.78 2.38 5.66
N TYR A 64 -9.14 1.23 5.92
CA TYR A 64 -7.74 1.16 6.34
C TYR A 64 -6.73 1.27 5.19
N ALA A 65 -7.17 1.43 3.94
CA ALA A 65 -6.28 1.49 2.79
C ALA A 65 -5.70 2.89 2.59
N ASP A 66 -4.38 2.99 2.46
CA ASP A 66 -3.72 4.22 2.05
C ASP A 66 -3.96 4.53 0.57
N ILE A 67 -3.90 3.48 -0.25
CA ILE A 67 -4.02 3.56 -1.70
C ILE A 67 -5.07 2.55 -2.17
N LEU A 68 -5.98 3.01 -3.03
CA LEU A 68 -6.98 2.19 -3.68
C LEU A 68 -6.65 2.01 -5.16
N LEU A 69 -6.51 0.76 -5.59
CA LEU A 69 -6.34 0.37 -6.99
C LEU A 69 -7.69 -0.02 -7.57
N VAL A 70 -8.17 0.73 -8.57
CA VAL A 70 -9.53 0.57 -9.15
C VAL A 70 -9.48 0.34 -10.66
N THR A 71 -10.35 -0.52 -11.19
CA THR A 71 -10.40 -0.84 -12.65
C THR A 71 -11.31 0.07 -13.46
N LYS A 72 -12.36 0.61 -12.84
CA LYS A 72 -13.26 1.61 -13.41
C LYS A 72 -13.38 2.76 -12.42
N LYS A 73 -13.95 3.90 -12.82
CA LYS A 73 -14.44 4.92 -11.86
C LYS A 73 -15.53 4.27 -11.00
N SER A 74 -15.13 3.49 -10.00
CA SER A 74 -16.04 2.83 -9.07
C SER A 74 -16.78 3.93 -8.31
N LYS A 75 -18.12 3.88 -8.38
CA LYS A 75 -19.06 4.82 -7.75
C LYS A 75 -19.10 4.65 -6.22
N ILE A 76 -17.95 4.55 -5.58
CA ILE A 76 -17.88 4.35 -4.14
C ILE A 76 -17.63 5.71 -3.51
N GLN A 77 -18.69 6.15 -2.81
CA GLN A 77 -18.77 7.35 -1.99
C GLN A 77 -17.57 7.34 -1.04
N GLN A 78 -16.79 8.42 -1.13
CA GLN A 78 -15.45 8.56 -0.61
C GLN A 78 -15.44 8.92 0.87
N THR A 79 -14.47 8.36 1.59
CA THR A 79 -13.78 9.04 2.68
C THR A 79 -12.60 9.81 2.07
N ASN A 80 -12.48 11.10 2.39
CA ASN A 80 -11.65 12.10 1.67
C ASN A 80 -10.13 11.87 1.72
N GLU A 81 -9.64 10.86 2.42
CA GLU A 81 -8.21 10.70 2.74
C GLU A 81 -7.46 9.67 1.88
N GLN A 82 -8.16 8.91 1.04
CA GLN A 82 -7.58 7.77 0.32
C GLN A 82 -7.16 8.13 -1.12
N THR A 83 -5.92 7.78 -1.48
CA THR A 83 -5.42 8.03 -2.85
C THR A 83 -5.91 6.94 -3.80
N LYS A 84 -6.64 7.33 -4.85
CA LYS A 84 -7.14 6.40 -5.87
C LYS A 84 -6.21 6.38 -7.07
N LEU A 85 -5.82 5.18 -7.48
CA LEU A 85 -5.07 4.94 -8.71
C LEU A 85 -5.84 4.00 -9.63
N LEU A 86 -5.95 4.39 -10.90
CA LEU A 86 -6.56 3.55 -11.91
C LEU A 86 -5.59 2.43 -12.27
N LEU A 87 -5.98 1.18 -12.02
CA LEU A 87 -5.18 0.01 -12.34
C LEU A 87 -5.33 -0.32 -13.83
N PRO A 88 -4.24 -0.29 -14.62
CA PRO A 88 -4.28 -0.71 -16.01
C PRO A 88 -4.54 -2.22 -16.13
N LYS A 89 -5.06 -2.65 -17.29
CA LYS A 89 -5.31 -4.09 -17.57
C LYS A 89 -4.03 -4.94 -17.51
N GLN A 90 -2.89 -4.33 -17.78
CA GLN A 90 -1.53 -4.88 -17.69
C GLN A 90 -0.66 -3.90 -16.91
N LEU A 91 0.18 -4.40 -16.01
CA LEU A 91 1.12 -3.56 -15.25
C LEU A 91 2.21 -3.04 -16.17
N THR A 92 2.30 -1.72 -16.27
CA THR A 92 3.38 -1.04 -17.00
C THR A 92 4.39 -0.45 -16.01
N SER A 93 5.64 -0.31 -16.44
CA SER A 93 6.70 0.31 -15.63
C SER A 93 6.34 1.74 -15.21
N GLN A 94 5.61 2.45 -16.07
CA GLN A 94 5.13 3.80 -15.79
C GLN A 94 4.11 3.84 -14.65
N PHE A 95 3.21 2.84 -14.58
CA PHE A 95 2.27 2.72 -13.46
C PHE A 95 3.00 2.43 -12.15
N LEU A 96 4.01 1.54 -12.17
CA LEU A 96 4.80 1.22 -10.98
C LEU A 96 5.55 2.44 -10.44
N ARG A 97 6.18 3.24 -11.32
CA ARG A 97 6.80 4.52 -10.93
C ARG A 97 5.80 5.51 -10.38
N ASN A 98 4.61 5.63 -10.98
CA ASN A 98 3.58 6.52 -10.48
C ASN A 98 3.11 6.11 -9.07
N LEU A 99 2.93 4.80 -8.84
CA LEU A 99 2.57 4.25 -7.54
C LEU A 99 3.66 4.56 -6.49
N GLU A 100 4.93 4.44 -6.86
CA GLU A 100 6.06 4.82 -6.01
C GLU A 100 6.06 6.32 -5.66
N ASN A 101 5.83 7.20 -6.64
CA ASN A 101 5.72 8.64 -6.40
C ASN A 101 4.59 8.98 -5.43
N VAL A 102 3.44 8.30 -5.54
CA VAL A 102 2.33 8.47 -4.59
C VAL A 102 2.73 8.04 -3.16
N LEU A 103 3.49 6.95 -3.03
CA LEU A 103 4.03 6.51 -1.74
C LEU A 103 5.04 7.53 -1.17
N LEU A 104 5.88 8.13 -2.02
CA LEU A 104 6.80 9.21 -1.64
C LEU A 104 6.06 10.44 -1.14
N ASP A 105 5.03 10.89 -1.86
CA ASP A 105 4.20 12.03 -1.45
C ASP A 105 3.52 11.78 -0.11
N LYS A 106 2.99 10.56 0.11
CA LYS A 106 2.41 10.18 1.42
C LYS A 106 3.46 10.12 2.53
N LYS A 107 4.68 9.68 2.24
CA LYS A 107 5.79 9.68 3.19
C LYS A 107 6.18 11.11 3.60
N MET A 108 6.15 12.06 2.65
CA MET A 108 6.47 13.46 2.94
C MET A 108 5.36 14.17 3.73
N LYS A 109 4.08 13.84 3.51
CA LYS A 109 2.95 14.44 4.24
C LYS A 109 2.81 13.98 5.69
N ASN A 110 3.34 12.80 6.02
CA ASN A 110 3.29 12.23 7.37
C ASN A 110 4.55 12.52 8.22
N LYS A 111 5.45 13.38 7.72
CA LYS A 111 6.70 13.78 8.38
C LYS A 111 6.59 15.23 8.85
#